data_AF-A0A379WTC8-F1
#
_entry.id   AF-A0A379WTC8-F1
#
_cell.length_a   1.000
_cell.length_b   1.000
_cell.length_c   1.000
_cell.angle_alpha   90.00
_cell.angle_beta   90.00
_cell.angle_gamma   90.00
#
_symmetry.space_group_name_H-M   'P 1'
#
loop_
_entity.id
_entity.type
_entity.pdbx_description
1 polymer ?
#
loop_
_entity_poly.entity_id
_entity_poly.type
_entity_poly.pdbx_seq_one_letter_code
_entity_poly.pdbx_strand_id
1 'polypeptide(L)' 'MTTMDNTPQGELVLRTLAMPADTNANGDIFGGWLMSQMDIGGAILAKEIAHGRL' A
#
# COMPACT_ATOMS: atom_id res chain seq x y z
N MET A 1 27.31 -14.01 10.78
CA MET A 1 26.61 -12.73 10.54
C MET A 1 25.42 -13.05 9.65
N THR A 2 24.26 -13.31 10.26
CA THR A 2 23.03 -13.66 9.55
C THR A 2 22.46 -12.40 8.91
N THR A 3 22.45 -12.33 7.58
CA THR A 3 21.72 -11.32 6.83
C THR A 3 20.23 -11.55 7.06
N MET A 4 19.56 -10.67 7.80
CA MET A 4 18.10 -10.69 7.84
C MET A 4 17.60 -10.32 6.45
N ASP A 5 16.87 -11.23 5.82
CA ASP A 5 16.17 -10.97 4.57
C ASP A 5 15.00 -10.03 4.89
N ASN A 6 15.18 -8.73 4.66
CA ASN A 6 14.22 -7.67 5.01
C ASN A 6 13.13 -7.51 3.92
N THR A 7 12.76 -8.63 3.28
CA THR A 7 11.70 -8.64 2.28
C THR A 7 10.34 -8.75 2.98
N PRO A 8 9.32 -8.02 2.52
CA PRO A 8 7.97 -8.15 3.07
C PRO A 8 7.45 -9.59 2.93
N GLN A 9 6.89 -10.14 4.00
CA GLN A 9 6.22 -11.45 3.98
C GLN A 9 4.73 -11.29 3.63
N GLY A 10 4.21 -12.17 2.78
CA GLY A 10 2.81 -12.21 2.40
C GLY A 10 2.59 -12.16 0.89
N GLU A 11 1.32 -12.07 0.48
CA GLU A 11 0.93 -11.90 -0.91
C GLU A 11 0.81 -10.41 -1.27
N LEU A 12 1.22 -10.04 -2.48
CA LEU A 12 1.13 -8.67 -2.96
C LEU A 12 -0.34 -8.31 -3.23
N VAL A 13 -0.92 -7.43 -2.41
CA VAL A 13 -2.32 -7.02 -2.54
C VAL A 13 -2.52 -5.86 -3.52
N LEU A 14 -1.63 -4.85 -3.48
CA LEU A 14 -1.75 -3.65 -4.31
C LEU A 14 -0.37 -3.19 -4.79
N ARG A 15 -0.28 -2.86 -6.08
CA ARG A 15 0.87 -2.16 -6.67
C ARG A 15 0.37 -1.03 -7.56
N THR A 16 0.81 0.18 -7.26
CA THR A 16 0.48 1.38 -8.03
C THR A 16 1.73 2.22 -8.30
N LEU A 17 1.62 3.17 -9.22
CA LEU A 17 2.66 4.13 -9.55
C LEU A 17 2.29 5.49 -8.95
N ALA A 18 3.22 6.10 -8.23
CA ALA A 18 3.10 7.51 -7.84
C ALA A 18 3.41 8.40 -9.05
N MET A 19 2.65 9.49 -9.18
CA MET A 19 2.77 10.48 -10.24
C MET A 19 3.14 11.84 -9.64
N PRO A 20 3.62 12.82 -10.45
CA PRO A 20 3.97 14.14 -9.95
C PRO A 20 2.83 14.84 -9.19
N ALA A 21 1.56 14.59 -9.56
CA ALA A 21 0.38 15.13 -8.88
C ALA A 21 0.16 14.55 -7.47
N ASP A 22 0.78 13.43 -7.14
CA ASP A 22 0.68 12.79 -5.82
C ASP A 22 1.71 13.34 -4.82
N THR A 23 2.49 14.34 -5.23
CA THR A 23 3.50 14.98 -4.37
C THR A 23 2.90 16.09 -3.51
N ASN A 24 3.51 16.33 -2.35
CA ASN A 24 3.20 17.47 -1.48
C ASN A 24 3.95 18.73 -1.98
N ALA A 25 3.79 19.85 -1.29
CA ALA A 25 4.45 21.11 -1.66
C ALA A 25 6.00 21.06 -1.65
N ASN A 26 6.61 20.06 -0.99
CA ASN A 26 8.05 19.83 -0.97
C ASN A 26 8.52 18.89 -2.10
N GLY A 27 7.60 18.31 -2.88
CA GLY A 27 7.92 17.34 -3.93
C GLY A 27 8.06 15.88 -3.44
N ASP A 28 7.89 15.62 -2.14
CA ASP A 28 7.80 14.25 -1.62
C ASP A 28 6.42 13.66 -1.87
N ILE A 29 6.29 12.33 -1.86
CA ILE A 29 4.98 11.69 -1.91
C ILE A 29 4.11 12.21 -0.77
N PHE A 30 2.91 12.67 -1.10
CA PHE A 30 1.97 13.17 -0.11
C PHE A 30 1.47 12.04 0.80
N GLY A 31 1.58 12.25 2.12
CA GLY A 31 1.18 11.25 3.11
C GLY A 31 -0.29 10.84 3.02
N GLY A 32 -1.18 11.78 2.67
CA GLY A 32 -2.60 11.46 2.47
C GLY A 32 -2.83 10.51 1.30
N TRP A 33 -2.12 10.70 0.18
CA TRP A 33 -2.17 9.78 -0.96
C TRP A 33 -1.70 8.38 -0.56
N LEU A 34 -0.58 8.29 0.17
CA LEU A 34 -0.03 7.02 0.65
C LEU A 34 -1.02 6.28 1.56
N MET A 35 -1.64 7.00 2.51
CA MET A 35 -2.67 6.44 3.39
C MET A 35 -3.89 5.95 2.60
N SER A 36 -4.32 6.67 1.57
CA SER A 36 -5.41 6.21 0.70
C SER A 36 -5.05 4.91 -0.04
N GLN A 37 -3.82 4.74 -0.50
CA GLN A 37 -3.40 3.47 -1.12
C GLN A 37 -3.38 2.32 -0.10
N MET A 38 -2.95 2.58 1.14
CA MET A 38 -3.01 1.58 2.22
C MET A 38 -4.45 1.18 2.57
N ASP A 39 -5.37 2.14 2.65
CA ASP A 39 -6.79 1.89 2.90
C ASP A 39 -7.41 1.04 1.79
N ILE A 40 -7.13 1.37 0.52
CA ILE A 40 -7.56 0.59 -0.64
C ILE A 40 -7.03 -0.84 -0.57
N GLY A 41 -5.73 -1.02 -0.29
CA GLY A 41 -5.12 -2.35 -0.14
C GLY A 41 -5.75 -3.15 0.99
N GLY A 42 -5.99 -2.52 2.14
CA GLY A 42 -6.66 -3.14 3.28
C GLY A 42 -8.09 -3.57 2.96
N ALA A 43 -8.84 -2.72 2.26
CA ALA A 43 -10.21 -3.04 1.83
C ALA A 43 -10.26 -4.21 0.84
N ILE A 44 -9.32 -4.29 -0.11
CA ILE A 44 -9.20 -5.42 -1.03
C ILE A 44 -8.99 -6.73 -0.24
N LEU A 45 -8.00 -6.76 0.66
CA LEU A 45 -7.70 -7.93 1.47
C LEU A 45 -8.88 -8.31 2.39
N ALA A 46 -9.53 -7.33 3.02
CA ALA A 46 -10.68 -7.57 3.88
C ALA A 46 -11.85 -8.19 3.09
N LYS A 47 -12.09 -7.71 1.85
CA LYS A 47 -13.12 -8.25 0.97
C LYS A 47 -12.86 -9.71 0.62
N GLU A 48 -11.61 -10.06 0.33
CA GLU A 48 -11.19 -11.44 0.04
C GLU A 48 -11.42 -12.36 1.22
N ILE A 49 -10.97 -11.96 2.42
CA ILE A 49 -11.17 -12.70 3.67
C ILE A 49 -12.67 -12.88 3.97
N ALA A 50 -13.48 -11.84 3.76
CA ALA A 50 -14.91 -11.89 3.99
C ALA A 50 -15.69 -12.61 2.89
N HIS A 51 -15.04 -13.13 1.84
CA HIS A 51 -15.68 -13.67 0.65
C HIS A 51 -16.76 -12.74 0.07
N GLY A 52 -16.47 -11.43 0.07
CA GLY A 52 -17.38 -10.39 -0.42
C GLY A 52 -18.46 -9.93 0.57
N ARG A 53 -18.44 -10.35 1.83
CA ARG A 53 -19.42 -9.98 2.88
C ARG A 53 -18.91 -8.84 3.77
N LEU A 54 -18.78 -7.65 3.19
CA LEU A 54 -18.40 -6.42 3.89
C LEU A 54 -19.61 -5.54 4.22
#